data_AF-A0A842SV09-F1
#
_entry.id   AF-A0A842SV09-F1
#
_cell.length_a   1.000
_cell.length_b   1.000
_cell.length_c   1.000
_cell.angle_alpha   90.00
_cell.angle_beta   90.00
_cell.angle_gamma   90.00
#
_symmetry.space_group_name_H-M   'P 1'
#
loop_
_entity.id
_entity.type
_entity.pdbx_description
1 polymer ?
#
loop_
_entity_poly.entity_id
_entity_poly.type
_entity_poly.pdbx_seq_one_letter_code
_entity_poly.pdbx_strand_id
1 'polypeptide(L)'
;MLTVRISPELDNTLDEICKKRRLTKAAVIREYLERARFFLIDHSSIKSFNENDLVLLKRRFFKSLISNFDEKKQIELGTELARFINDLARLQGKLDDVSFKLDLCEEYGLFPKFIDKENYILITKKFGPERFVEAFIWYLITKGDKGDFDKEFITEELEDSSKLMKKYKETIQPVRRDASHFAFEFAKVEDKK
;
A
#
# COMPACT_ATOMS: atom_id res chain seq x y z
N MET A 1 -25.84 15.19 -20.38
CA MET A 1 -24.74 16.10 -20.00
C MET A 1 -25.12 16.69 -18.64
N LEU A 2 -24.35 16.43 -17.60
CA LEU A 2 -24.62 16.93 -16.25
C LEU A 2 -23.70 18.14 -16.00
N THR A 3 -24.30 19.30 -15.73
CA THR A 3 -23.56 20.52 -15.43
C THR A 3 -23.56 20.71 -13.91
N VAL A 4 -22.39 20.59 -13.29
CA VAL A 4 -22.22 20.74 -11.84
C VAL A 4 -21.52 22.06 -11.57
N ARG A 5 -22.11 22.90 -10.71
CA ARG A 5 -21.46 24.11 -10.20
C ARG A 5 -20.70 23.76 -8.94
N ILE A 6 -19.41 24.05 -8.91
CA ILE A 6 -18.54 23.83 -7.76
C ILE A 6 -17.99 25.17 -7.26
N SER A 7 -17.63 25.22 -5.97
CA SER A 7 -17.03 26.44 -5.41
C SER A 7 -15.65 26.69 -6.02
N PRO A 8 -15.18 27.96 -6.05
CA PRO A 8 -13.85 28.29 -6.52
C PRO A 8 -12.73 27.59 -5.74
N GLU A 9 -12.89 27.35 -4.43
CA GLU A 9 -11.88 26.62 -3.66
C GLU A 9 -11.78 25.15 -4.09
N LEU A 10 -12.92 24.50 -4.34
CA LEU A 10 -12.96 23.12 -4.82
C LEU A 10 -12.36 23.02 -6.23
N ASP A 11 -12.63 23.98 -7.09
CA ASP A 11 -12.09 24.01 -8.45
C ASP A 11 -10.56 24.09 -8.45
N ASN A 12 -10.00 24.98 -7.62
CA ASN A 12 -8.54 25.11 -7.43
C ASN A 12 -7.93 23.83 -6.89
N THR A 13 -8.57 23.20 -5.90
CA THR A 13 -8.10 21.94 -5.30
C THR A 13 -8.09 20.82 -6.35
N LEU A 14 -9.14 20.73 -7.17
CA LEU A 14 -9.21 19.76 -8.26
C LEU A 14 -8.11 19.99 -9.29
N ASP A 15 -7.78 21.24 -9.61
CA ASP A 15 -6.67 21.56 -10.52
C ASP A 15 -5.30 21.12 -9.99
N GLU A 16 -5.03 21.31 -8.70
CA GLU A 16 -3.81 20.80 -8.07
C GLU A 16 -3.71 19.26 -8.16
N ILE A 17 -4.82 18.57 -7.89
CA ILE A 17 -4.91 17.11 -7.97
C ILE A 17 -4.73 16.63 -9.42
N CYS A 18 -5.36 17.31 -10.38
CA CYS A 18 -5.22 17.01 -11.81
C CYS A 18 -3.77 17.11 -12.26
N LYS A 19 -3.07 18.18 -11.87
CA LYS A 19 -1.64 18.37 -12.16
C LYS A 19 -0.79 17.26 -11.56
N LYS A 20 -1.05 16.91 -10.30
CA LYS A 20 -0.30 15.86 -9.59
C LYS A 20 -0.50 14.48 -10.22
N ARG A 21 -1.73 14.13 -10.59
CA ARG A 21 -2.11 12.80 -11.12
C ARG A 21 -2.03 12.69 -12.64
N ARG A 22 -1.77 13.80 -13.36
CA ARG A 22 -1.80 13.88 -14.84
C ARG A 22 -3.13 13.39 -15.43
N LEU A 23 -4.24 13.77 -14.79
CA LEU A 23 -5.60 13.41 -15.20
C LEU A 23 -6.40 14.66 -15.55
N THR A 24 -7.48 14.49 -16.33
CA THR A 24 -8.42 15.58 -16.59
C THR A 24 -9.34 15.80 -15.40
N LYS A 25 -9.81 17.04 -15.20
CA LYS A 25 -10.76 17.40 -14.13
C LYS A 25 -12.02 16.55 -14.18
N ALA A 26 -12.54 16.27 -15.38
CA ALA A 26 -13.69 15.38 -15.56
C ALA A 26 -13.41 13.92 -15.14
N ALA A 27 -12.20 13.39 -15.40
CA ALA A 27 -11.83 12.05 -14.96
C ALA A 27 -11.72 11.97 -13.43
N VAL A 28 -11.06 12.96 -12.80
CA VAL A 28 -10.93 13.04 -11.33
C VAL A 28 -12.31 13.14 -10.67
N ILE A 29 -13.21 13.98 -11.18
CA ILE A 29 -14.57 14.12 -10.66
C ILE A 29 -15.34 12.81 -10.79
N ARG A 30 -15.30 12.14 -11.95
CA ARG A 30 -16.00 10.86 -12.14
C ARG A 30 -15.47 9.79 -11.21
N GLU A 31 -14.16 9.72 -11.04
CA GLU A 31 -13.52 8.77 -10.12
C GLU A 31 -13.95 9.02 -8.67
N TYR A 32 -13.97 10.28 -8.24
CA TYR A 32 -14.46 10.65 -6.90
C TYR A 32 -15.95 10.38 -6.73
N LEU A 33 -16.77 10.56 -7.77
CA LEU A 33 -18.19 10.21 -7.73
C LEU A 33 -18.42 8.70 -7.70
N GLU A 34 -17.65 7.91 -8.45
CA GLU A 34 -17.69 6.45 -8.37
C GLU A 34 -17.24 5.97 -6.99
N ARG A 35 -16.20 6.58 -6.41
CA ARG A 35 -15.78 6.32 -5.03
C ARG A 35 -16.87 6.71 -4.04
N ALA A 36 -17.45 7.90 -4.17
CA ALA A 36 -18.57 8.39 -3.37
C ALA A 36 -19.77 7.46 -3.48
N ARG A 37 -20.00 6.82 -4.63
CA ARG A 37 -21.07 5.83 -4.81
C ARG A 37 -20.92 4.65 -3.86
N PHE A 38 -19.71 4.17 -3.60
CA PHE A 38 -19.48 3.13 -2.59
C PHE A 38 -19.75 3.61 -1.16
N PHE A 39 -19.65 4.92 -0.90
CA PHE A 39 -20.03 5.52 0.39
C PHE A 39 -21.53 5.84 0.49
N LEU A 40 -22.19 6.16 -0.63
CA LEU A 40 -23.59 6.64 -0.68
C LEU A 40 -24.61 5.51 -0.86
N ILE A 41 -24.27 4.43 -1.57
CA ILE A 41 -25.19 3.27 -1.76
C ILE A 41 -25.47 2.56 -0.43
N ASP A 42 -24.65 2.79 0.59
CA ASP A 42 -24.62 1.96 1.80
C ASP A 42 -24.58 2.78 3.11
N HIS A 43 -25.31 3.90 3.16
CA HIS A 43 -25.39 4.76 4.35
C HIS A 43 -25.86 4.03 5.63
N SER A 44 -26.58 2.91 5.50
CA SER A 44 -27.02 2.07 6.63
C SER A 44 -26.11 0.87 6.91
N SER A 45 -25.03 0.70 6.15
CA SER A 45 -24.30 -0.56 6.02
C SER A 45 -22.77 -0.40 6.07
N ILE A 46 -22.23 0.82 5.97
CA ILE A 46 -20.88 1.10 6.48
C ILE A 46 -20.96 1.33 8.00
N LYS A 47 -21.46 0.31 8.68
CA LYS A 47 -20.97 -0.11 9.99
C LYS A 47 -20.03 -1.26 9.66
N SER A 48 -18.79 -1.26 10.13
CA SER A 48 -18.03 -2.52 10.14
C SER A 48 -18.90 -3.60 10.81
N PHE A 49 -18.65 -4.89 10.56
CA PHE A 49 -19.45 -5.98 11.17
C PHE A 49 -19.57 -5.91 12.71
N ASN A 50 -18.82 -5.02 13.38
CA ASN A 50 -18.86 -4.67 14.79
C ASN A 50 -19.25 -3.20 15.11
N GLU A 51 -19.93 -2.49 14.20
CA GLU A 51 -20.46 -1.12 14.39
C GLU A 51 -19.45 0.02 14.60
N ASN A 52 -18.18 -0.16 14.24
CA ASN A 52 -17.19 0.92 14.39
C ASN A 52 -17.30 1.97 13.27
N ASP A 53 -17.05 3.22 13.64
CA ASP A 53 -16.93 4.34 12.71
C ASP A 53 -15.77 4.14 11.73
N LEU A 54 -15.95 4.62 10.49
CA LEU A 54 -14.85 4.77 9.55
C LEU A 54 -13.87 5.83 10.08
N VAL A 55 -12.69 5.42 10.55
CA VAL A 55 -11.69 6.34 11.10
C VAL A 55 -10.66 6.74 10.04
N LEU A 56 -10.58 8.03 9.72
CA LEU A 56 -9.48 8.59 8.93
C LEU A 56 -8.27 8.87 9.83
N LEU A 57 -7.21 8.06 9.67
CA LEU A 57 -5.98 8.22 10.43
C LEU A 57 -4.94 9.04 9.67
N LYS A 58 -4.35 10.05 10.33
CA LYS A 58 -3.18 10.74 9.79
C LYS A 58 -2.03 9.74 9.65
N ARG A 59 -1.31 9.75 8.52
CA ARG A 59 -0.19 8.82 8.24
C ARG A 59 0.84 8.71 9.38
N ARG A 60 1.21 9.84 10.00
CA ARG A 60 2.14 9.85 11.14
C ARG A 60 1.59 9.11 12.36
N PHE A 61 0.30 9.25 12.63
CA PHE A 61 -0.38 8.57 13.73
C PHE A 61 -0.50 7.07 13.44
N PHE A 62 -0.89 6.70 12.22
CA PHE A 62 -0.92 5.30 11.79
C PHE A 62 0.45 4.62 11.95
N LYS A 63 1.52 5.24 11.45
CA LYS A 63 2.88 4.73 11.65
C LYS A 63 3.23 4.59 13.13
N SER A 64 2.92 5.59 13.96
CA SER A 64 3.19 5.55 15.39
C SER A 64 2.45 4.41 16.08
N LEU A 65 1.19 4.18 15.70
CA LEU A 65 0.37 3.11 16.25
C LEU A 65 0.98 1.74 15.92
N ILE A 66 1.36 1.51 14.66
CA ILE A 66 1.98 0.24 14.26
C ILE A 66 3.34 0.05 14.93
N SER A 67 4.12 1.12 15.08
CA SER A 67 5.46 1.06 15.68
C SER A 67 5.42 0.67 17.17
N ASN A 68 4.27 0.78 17.84
CA ASN A 68 4.09 0.36 19.23
C ASN A 68 3.76 -1.13 19.36
N PHE A 69 3.44 -1.82 18.27
CA PHE A 69 3.26 -3.27 18.28
C PHE A 69 4.61 -3.97 18.23
N ASP A 70 4.68 -5.17 18.79
CA ASP A 70 5.81 -6.08 18.59
C ASP A 70 5.95 -6.43 17.10
N GLU A 71 7.17 -6.78 16.67
CA GLU A 71 7.44 -6.99 15.25
C GLU A 71 6.66 -8.16 14.65
N LYS A 72 6.30 -9.19 15.42
CA LYS A 72 5.44 -10.28 14.92
C LYS A 72 4.06 -9.75 14.59
N LYS A 73 3.51 -8.88 15.43
CA LYS A 73 2.22 -8.24 15.15
C LYS A 73 2.30 -7.22 14.01
N GLN A 74 3.42 -6.52 13.85
CA GLN A 74 3.68 -5.67 12.68
C GLN A 74 3.67 -6.49 11.38
N ILE A 75 4.31 -7.66 11.37
CA ILE A 75 4.33 -8.59 10.22
C ILE A 75 2.92 -9.06 9.87
N GLU A 76 2.13 -9.45 10.86
CA GLU A 76 0.73 -9.88 10.67
C GLU A 76 -0.10 -8.78 10.01
N LEU A 77 -0.05 -7.57 10.56
CA LEU A 77 -0.82 -6.44 10.04
C LEU A 77 -0.39 -6.07 8.61
N GLY A 78 0.92 -6.12 8.32
CA GLY A 78 1.44 -5.89 6.97
C GLY A 78 0.88 -6.92 5.97
N THR A 79 0.87 -8.19 6.38
CA THR A 79 0.33 -9.30 5.57
C THR A 79 -1.18 -9.15 5.32
N GLU A 80 -1.96 -8.84 6.35
CA GLU A 80 -3.41 -8.63 6.25
C GLU A 80 -3.77 -7.47 5.32
N LEU A 81 -3.05 -6.35 5.43
CA LEU A 81 -3.29 -5.18 4.59
C LEU A 81 -2.90 -5.43 3.12
N ALA A 82 -1.83 -6.19 2.88
CA ALA A 82 -1.45 -6.59 1.53
C ALA A 82 -2.45 -7.59 0.92
N ARG A 83 -2.99 -8.50 1.73
CA ARG A 83 -4.08 -9.41 1.32
C ARG A 83 -5.29 -8.61 0.85
N PHE A 84 -5.69 -7.59 1.61
CA PHE A 84 -6.77 -6.70 1.21
C PHE A 84 -6.55 -6.09 -0.19
N ILE A 85 -5.36 -5.56 -0.48
CA ILE A 85 -5.04 -5.01 -1.81
C ILE A 85 -5.08 -6.09 -2.89
N ASN A 86 -4.52 -7.27 -2.63
CA ASN A 86 -4.57 -8.41 -3.56
C ASN A 86 -6.00 -8.87 -3.84
N ASP A 87 -6.86 -8.87 -2.83
CA ASP A 87 -8.27 -9.26 -2.97
C ASP A 87 -9.03 -8.26 -3.85
N LEU A 88 -8.80 -6.95 -3.68
CA LEU A 88 -9.33 -5.93 -4.57
C LEU A 88 -8.84 -6.12 -6.01
N ALA A 89 -7.56 -6.41 -6.21
CA ALA A 89 -7.00 -6.69 -7.53
C ALA A 89 -7.59 -7.98 -8.14
N ARG A 90 -7.86 -9.00 -7.32
CA ARG A 90 -8.50 -10.25 -7.75
C ARG A 90 -9.92 -10.01 -8.24
N LEU A 91 -10.71 -9.20 -7.53
CA LEU A 91 -12.08 -8.85 -7.93
C LEU A 91 -12.14 -8.16 -9.30
N GLN A 92 -11.06 -7.47 -9.69
CA GLN A 92 -10.97 -6.79 -10.98
C GLN A 92 -10.25 -7.62 -12.06
N GLY A 93 -9.89 -8.87 -11.78
CA GLY A 93 -9.14 -9.72 -12.71
C GLY A 93 -7.71 -9.23 -12.98
N LYS A 94 -7.12 -8.49 -12.03
CA LYS A 94 -5.80 -7.83 -12.13
C LYS A 94 -4.82 -8.30 -11.05
N LEU A 95 -5.02 -9.50 -10.49
CA LEU A 95 -4.22 -10.01 -9.38
C LEU A 95 -2.71 -10.07 -9.67
N ASP A 96 -2.32 -10.44 -10.89
CA ASP A 96 -0.91 -10.53 -11.32
C ASP A 96 -0.34 -9.20 -11.81
N ASP A 97 -1.17 -8.17 -11.94
CA ASP A 97 -0.74 -6.84 -12.37
C ASP A 97 -0.19 -6.05 -11.18
N VAL A 98 1.13 -6.14 -10.97
CA VAL A 98 1.84 -5.41 -9.90
C VAL A 98 1.64 -3.90 -10.05
N SER A 99 1.66 -3.38 -11.28
CA SER A 99 1.45 -1.95 -11.54
C SER A 99 0.07 -1.51 -11.03
N PHE A 100 -0.97 -2.30 -11.32
CA PHE A 100 -2.33 -2.06 -10.84
C PHE A 100 -2.44 -2.14 -9.31
N LYS A 101 -1.79 -3.13 -8.68
CA LYS A 101 -1.75 -3.24 -7.21
C LYS A 101 -1.09 -2.04 -6.54
N LEU A 102 -0.05 -1.47 -7.15
CA LEU A 102 0.58 -0.23 -6.67
C LEU A 102 -0.32 0.99 -6.87
N ASP A 103 -1.09 1.03 -7.97
CA ASP A 103 -2.09 2.08 -8.18
C ASP A 103 -3.14 2.03 -7.06
N LEU A 104 -3.65 0.84 -6.70
CA LEU A 104 -4.54 0.68 -5.54
C LEU A 104 -3.90 1.19 -4.24
N CYS A 105 -2.63 0.87 -3.98
CA CYS A 105 -1.93 1.37 -2.78
C CYS A 105 -1.92 2.90 -2.70
N GLU A 106 -1.69 3.58 -3.82
CA GLU A 106 -1.72 5.04 -3.90
C GLU A 106 -3.15 5.59 -3.73
N GLU A 107 -4.11 4.96 -4.39
CA GLU A 107 -5.52 5.34 -4.40
C GLU A 107 -6.18 5.24 -3.02
N TYR A 108 -5.81 4.23 -2.23
CA TYR A 108 -6.26 4.05 -0.84
C TYR A 108 -5.37 4.80 0.17
N GLY A 109 -4.40 5.59 -0.30
CA GLY A 109 -3.62 6.51 0.53
C GLY A 109 -2.48 5.87 1.33
N LEU A 110 -2.14 4.59 1.06
CA LEU A 110 -1.08 3.86 1.75
C LEU A 110 0.28 4.52 1.49
N PHE A 111 0.73 4.49 0.25
CA PHE A 111 1.98 5.12 -0.21
C PHE A 111 1.89 5.47 -1.71
N PRO A 112 2.61 6.48 -2.18
CA PRO A 112 2.62 6.83 -3.61
C PRO A 112 3.27 5.70 -4.42
N LYS A 113 2.76 5.44 -5.62
CA LYS A 113 3.43 4.56 -6.56
C LYS A 113 4.70 5.23 -7.06
N PHE A 114 5.83 4.64 -6.74
CA PHE A 114 7.12 5.15 -7.19
C PHE A 114 8.03 3.99 -7.58
N ILE A 115 8.41 3.95 -8.86
CA ILE A 115 9.32 2.96 -9.43
C ILE A 115 10.51 3.73 -9.99
N ASP A 116 11.73 3.32 -9.63
CA ASP A 116 12.94 3.96 -10.11
C ASP A 116 13.33 3.50 -11.53
N LYS A 117 14.42 4.06 -12.07
CA LYS A 117 14.90 3.73 -13.43
C LYS A 117 15.41 2.30 -13.58
N GLU A 118 15.67 1.60 -12.47
CA GLU A 118 16.10 0.20 -12.45
C GLU A 118 14.95 -0.73 -12.07
N ASN A 119 13.71 -0.25 -12.14
CA ASN A 119 12.48 -0.98 -11.86
C ASN A 119 12.31 -1.44 -10.39
N TYR A 120 12.97 -0.78 -9.45
CA TYR A 120 12.71 -0.99 -8.01
C TYR A 120 11.50 -0.21 -7.57
N ILE A 121 10.60 -0.88 -6.84
CA ILE A 121 9.50 -0.23 -6.13
C ILE A 121 10.08 0.47 -4.90
N LEU A 122 9.89 1.78 -4.81
CA LEU A 122 10.40 2.61 -3.71
C LEU A 122 9.28 2.94 -2.73
N ILE A 123 9.32 2.31 -1.55
CA ILE A 123 8.31 2.50 -0.50
C ILE A 123 8.81 3.49 0.54
N THR A 124 8.09 4.60 0.74
CA THR A 124 8.53 5.61 1.71
C THR A 124 8.63 5.03 3.12
N LYS A 125 9.73 5.31 3.84
CA LYS A 125 9.90 4.95 5.26
C LYS A 125 8.88 5.63 6.18
N LYS A 126 8.06 6.56 5.66
CA LYS A 126 6.93 7.17 6.37
C LYS A 126 5.68 6.29 6.39
N PHE A 127 5.63 5.23 5.59
CA PHE A 127 4.47 4.32 5.50
C PHE A 127 4.31 3.49 6.77
N GLY A 128 5.37 2.82 7.21
CA GLY A 128 5.36 1.97 8.39
C GLY A 128 6.77 1.62 8.87
N PRO A 129 6.88 0.86 9.97
CA PRO A 129 8.13 0.24 10.40
C PRO A 129 8.58 -0.84 9.41
N GLU A 130 9.87 -1.21 9.46
CA GLU A 130 10.51 -2.05 8.44
C GLU A 130 9.84 -3.41 8.27
N ARG A 131 9.65 -4.18 9.36
CA ARG A 131 9.02 -5.52 9.30
C ARG A 131 7.59 -5.50 8.78
N PHE A 132 6.83 -4.47 9.13
CA PHE A 132 5.51 -4.25 8.54
C PHE A 132 5.59 -4.05 7.02
N VAL A 133 6.50 -3.19 6.55
CA VAL A 133 6.64 -2.89 5.11
C VAL A 133 7.13 -4.11 4.34
N GLU A 134 8.07 -4.87 4.89
CA GLU A 134 8.58 -6.10 4.29
C GLU A 134 7.48 -7.14 4.12
N ALA A 135 6.73 -7.43 5.19
CA ALA A 135 5.63 -8.38 5.14
C ALA A 135 4.52 -7.95 4.17
N PHE A 136 4.21 -6.64 4.16
CA PHE A 136 3.27 -6.06 3.22
C PHE A 136 3.71 -6.28 1.77
N ILE A 137 4.93 -5.88 1.41
CA ILE A 137 5.42 -6.00 0.03
C ILE A 137 5.62 -7.45 -0.38
N TRP A 138 6.10 -8.30 0.54
CA TRP A 138 6.20 -9.75 0.31
C TRP A 138 4.86 -10.32 -0.14
N TYR A 139 3.81 -10.14 0.66
CA TYR A 139 2.51 -10.72 0.36
C TYR A 139 1.85 -10.04 -0.86
N LEU A 140 2.06 -8.74 -1.07
CA LEU A 140 1.57 -8.02 -2.25
C LEU A 140 2.10 -8.63 -3.55
N ILE A 141 3.38 -9.00 -3.57
CA ILE A 141 4.05 -9.55 -4.76
C ILE A 141 3.80 -11.06 -4.89
N THR A 142 3.99 -11.81 -3.81
CA THR A 142 3.91 -13.28 -3.85
C THR A 142 2.49 -13.81 -3.81
N LYS A 143 1.52 -13.02 -3.33
CA LYS A 143 0.10 -13.39 -3.19
C LYS A 143 -0.12 -14.61 -2.28
N GLY A 144 0.88 -14.98 -1.47
CA GLY A 144 0.90 -16.22 -0.70
C GLY A 144 1.44 -17.44 -1.46
N ASP A 145 1.71 -17.33 -2.76
CA ASP A 145 2.23 -18.45 -3.59
C ASP A 145 3.61 -18.94 -3.11
N LYS A 146 4.39 -18.06 -2.45
CA LYS A 146 5.68 -18.37 -1.83
C LYS A 146 5.61 -18.55 -0.32
N GLY A 147 4.41 -18.72 0.23
CA GLY A 147 4.16 -18.75 1.67
C GLY A 147 4.07 -17.35 2.29
N ASP A 148 3.64 -17.32 3.55
CA ASP A 148 3.59 -16.09 4.35
C ASP A 148 5.00 -15.57 4.68
N PHE A 149 5.08 -14.28 5.01
CA PHE A 149 6.32 -13.70 5.51
C PHE A 149 6.71 -14.38 6.83
N ASP A 150 7.98 -14.76 6.94
CA ASP A 150 8.48 -15.51 8.10
C ASP A 150 8.43 -14.64 9.37
N LYS A 151 7.62 -15.05 10.34
CA LYS A 151 7.45 -14.32 11.62
C LYS A 151 8.70 -14.38 12.51
N GLU A 152 9.69 -15.20 12.16
CA GLU A 152 11.00 -15.21 12.81
C GLU A 152 11.92 -14.12 12.26
N PHE A 153 11.58 -13.46 11.15
CA PHE A 153 12.35 -12.30 10.65
C PHE A 153 12.10 -11.05 11.48
N ILE A 154 12.27 -11.17 12.79
CA ILE A 154 12.27 -10.08 13.75
C ILE A 154 13.69 -9.78 14.20
N THR A 155 13.93 -8.54 14.62
CA THR A 155 15.27 -8.02 14.92
C THR A 155 15.99 -8.86 15.98
N GLU A 156 15.31 -9.22 17.06
CA GLU A 156 15.84 -10.08 18.15
C GLU A 156 16.40 -11.41 17.61
N GLU A 157 15.58 -12.16 16.87
CA GLU A 157 15.95 -13.48 16.34
C GLU A 157 17.03 -13.39 15.24
N LEU A 158 17.01 -12.31 14.45
CA LEU A 158 17.99 -12.09 13.39
C LEU A 158 19.38 -11.77 13.95
N GLU A 159 19.44 -11.02 15.05
CA GLU A 159 20.70 -10.71 15.75
C GLU A 159 21.28 -11.96 16.43
N ASP A 160 20.43 -12.83 16.97
CA ASP A 160 20.86 -14.04 17.68
C ASP A 160 21.22 -15.22 16.77
N SER A 161 20.73 -15.25 15.53
CA SER A 161 20.90 -16.39 14.62
C SER A 161 21.52 -16.00 13.28
N SER A 162 22.81 -16.30 13.11
CA SER A 162 23.51 -16.12 11.83
C SER A 162 22.88 -16.90 10.67
N LYS A 163 22.31 -18.08 10.94
CA LYS A 163 21.58 -18.89 9.97
C LYS A 163 20.29 -18.20 9.53
N LEU A 164 19.55 -17.63 10.48
CA LEU A 164 18.31 -16.91 10.20
C LEU A 164 18.60 -15.61 9.46
N MET A 165 19.62 -14.86 9.86
CA MET A 165 20.10 -13.66 9.16
C MET A 165 20.47 -13.97 7.71
N LYS A 166 21.14 -15.10 7.45
CA LYS A 166 21.45 -15.54 6.09
C LYS A 166 20.18 -15.82 5.29
N LYS A 167 19.24 -16.59 5.87
CA LYS A 167 17.93 -16.87 5.26
C LYS A 167 17.17 -15.57 4.95
N TYR A 168 17.13 -14.63 5.88
CA TYR A 168 16.49 -13.33 5.71
C TYR A 168 17.09 -12.54 4.54
N LYS A 169 18.43 -12.44 4.47
CA LYS A 169 19.12 -11.75 3.38
C LYS A 169 18.86 -12.40 2.03
N GLU A 170 18.77 -13.72 1.97
CA GLU A 170 18.49 -14.47 0.73
C GLU A 170 17.02 -14.34 0.29
N THR A 171 16.08 -14.28 1.24
CA THR A 171 14.65 -14.20 0.93
C THR A 171 14.18 -12.78 0.65
N ILE A 172 14.53 -11.84 1.53
CA ILE A 172 14.02 -10.46 1.50
C ILE A 172 14.92 -9.55 0.66
N GLN A 173 16.22 -9.85 0.60
CA GLN A 173 17.19 -9.12 -0.22
C GLN A 173 16.98 -7.59 -0.15
N PRO A 174 17.03 -6.98 1.04
CA PRO A 174 16.84 -5.54 1.16
C PRO A 174 17.96 -4.79 0.43
N VAL A 175 17.59 -3.80 -0.39
CA VAL A 175 18.53 -3.03 -1.22
C VAL A 175 18.45 -1.55 -0.86
N ARG A 176 19.61 -0.91 -0.71
CA ARG A 176 19.69 0.53 -0.48
C ARG A 176 19.67 1.26 -1.83
N ARG A 177 18.52 1.84 -2.17
CA ARG A 177 18.33 2.69 -3.37
C ARG A 177 18.26 4.18 -3.03
N ASP A 178 17.54 4.50 -1.96
CA ASP A 178 17.38 5.86 -1.45
C ASP A 178 17.35 5.85 0.09
N ALA A 179 17.82 6.91 0.74
CA ALA A 179 17.88 6.96 2.21
C ALA A 179 16.48 6.98 2.86
N SER A 180 15.49 7.55 2.18
CA SER A 180 14.13 7.77 2.68
C SER A 180 13.12 6.71 2.22
N HIS A 181 13.55 5.72 1.44
CA HIS A 181 12.71 4.63 0.95
C HIS A 181 13.28 3.25 1.33
N PHE A 182 12.39 2.27 1.40
CA PHE A 182 12.69 0.86 1.37
C PHE A 182 12.60 0.36 -0.07
N ALA A 183 13.44 -0.61 -0.42
CA ALA A 183 13.43 -1.32 -1.69
C ALA A 183 13.92 -2.76 -1.46
N PHE A 184 13.37 -3.70 -2.21
CA PHE A 184 13.65 -5.13 -2.05
C PHE A 184 13.86 -5.77 -3.41
N GLU A 185 14.88 -6.61 -3.55
CA GLU A 185 15.21 -7.25 -4.84
C GLU A 185 14.07 -8.16 -5.33
N PHE A 186 13.44 -8.92 -4.42
CA PHE A 186 12.33 -9.81 -4.79
C PHE A 186 11.12 -9.07 -5.39
N ALA A 187 11.01 -7.76 -5.14
CA ALA A 187 9.89 -6.92 -5.55
C ALA A 187 10.21 -6.11 -6.82
N LYS A 188 11.39 -6.31 -7.42
CA LYS A 188 11.77 -5.65 -8.67
C LYS A 188 10.78 -6.00 -9.78
N VAL A 189 10.31 -4.99 -10.49
CA VAL A 189 9.36 -5.19 -11.60
C VAL A 189 10.16 -5.66 -12.82
N GLU A 190 9.83 -6.84 -13.34
CA GLU A 190 10.41 -7.30 -14.61
C GLU A 190 9.79 -6.50 -15.76
N ASP A 191 10.64 -6.04 -16.70
CA ASP A 191 10.13 -5.52 -17.96
C ASP A 191 9.41 -6.66 -18.68
N LYS A 192 8.15 -6.44 -19.05
CA LYS A 192 7.43 -7.38 -19.93
C LYS A 192 8.25 -7.50 -21.22
N LYS A 193 8.86 -8.67 -21.43
CA LYS A 193 9.36 -9.08 -22.74
C LYS A 193 8.21 -9.26 -23.73
#